data_AF-A0A382TV47-F1
#
_entry.id   AF-A0A382TV47-F1
#
_cell.length_a   1.000
_cell.length_b   1.000
_cell.length_c   1.000
_cell.angle_alpha   90.00
_cell.angle_beta   90.00
_cell.angle_gamma   90.00
#
_symmetry.space_group_name_H-M   'P 1'
#
loop_
_entity.id
_entity.type
_entity.pdbx_description
1 polymer ?
#
loop_
_entity_poly.entity_id
_entity_poly.type
_entity_poly.pdbx_seq_one_letter_code
_entity_poly.pdbx_strand_id
1 'polypeptide(L)'
;MTEEENGCETVYVNEFTDGVLDPEKPMLGPVRDGGHIIANTAPGCWGPMITPELRGGHEVTIPVAVEGAEVGDAIAIRIKDISVTSVATSSGNDYWVDGLYMGDPYVAKYDPDNDELNPESYVEGIGEDAVRFKSTGKPASPFKFTNGYTIAFDNNRSLGITLDKGAAEKIAHDAKYYAAMPQNAIQHSILTFAPHHL
;
A
#
# COMPACT_ATOMS: atom_id res chain seq x y z
N MET A 1 30.88 5.14 -24.72
CA MET A 1 31.63 4.82 -23.50
C MET A 1 30.72 5.18 -22.34
N THR A 2 29.76 4.29 -22.07
CA THR A 2 28.91 4.36 -20.88
C THR A 2 29.78 3.94 -19.70
N GLU A 3 29.84 4.75 -18.64
CA GLU A 3 30.45 4.32 -17.38
C GLU A 3 29.76 3.02 -16.97
N GLU A 4 30.54 1.96 -16.76
CA GLU A 4 30.04 0.76 -16.08
C GLU A 4 29.68 1.19 -14.66
N GLU A 5 28.39 1.36 -14.38
CA GLU A 5 27.90 1.49 -13.01
C GLU A 5 28.14 0.17 -12.30
N ASN A 6 29.27 0.08 -11.59
CA ASN A 6 29.55 -1.05 -10.70
C ASN A 6 28.38 -1.24 -9.72
N GLY A 7 27.91 -2.48 -9.62
CA GLY A 7 26.76 -2.83 -8.80
C GLY A 7 26.98 -2.59 -7.30
N CYS A 8 25.97 -2.06 -6.63
CA CYS A 8 25.97 -1.83 -5.20
C CYS A 8 25.93 -3.16 -4.42
N GLU A 9 26.69 -3.24 -3.31
CA GLU A 9 26.60 -4.35 -2.34
C GLU A 9 25.20 -4.48 -1.74
N THR A 10 24.59 -3.35 -1.40
CA THR A 10 23.28 -3.28 -0.77
C THR A 10 22.47 -2.13 -1.36
N VAL A 11 21.23 -2.41 -1.77
CA VAL A 11 20.27 -1.41 -2.24
C VAL A 11 19.12 -1.33 -1.24
N TYR A 12 18.84 -0.13 -0.75
CA TYR A 12 17.68 0.14 0.10
C TYR A 12 16.54 0.68 -0.75
N VAL A 13 15.38 0.06 -0.66
CA VAL A 13 14.19 0.44 -1.44
C VAL A 13 13.11 0.95 -0.50
N ASN A 14 12.78 2.22 -0.66
CA ASN A 14 11.71 2.89 0.05
C ASN A 14 10.91 3.82 -0.89
N GLU A 15 10.92 3.54 -2.18
CA GLU A 15 10.13 4.24 -3.19
C GLU A 15 9.15 3.24 -3.81
N PHE A 16 7.98 3.72 -4.22
CA PHE A 16 6.85 2.88 -4.61
C PHE A 16 6.32 3.27 -5.99
N THR A 17 5.75 2.28 -6.66
CA THR A 17 5.00 2.44 -7.91
C THR A 17 3.58 2.92 -7.62
N ASP A 18 2.91 3.44 -8.65
CA ASP A 18 1.47 3.71 -8.63
C ASP A 18 0.62 2.43 -8.83
N GLY A 19 1.22 1.24 -8.68
CA GLY A 19 0.61 -0.05 -8.96
C GLY A 19 0.80 -0.57 -10.39
N VAL A 20 1.52 0.18 -11.25
CA VAL A 20 1.88 -0.25 -12.61
C VAL A 20 3.39 -0.48 -12.72
N LEU A 21 3.77 -1.68 -13.15
CA LEU A 21 5.14 -2.01 -13.55
C LEU A 21 5.33 -1.71 -15.03
N ASP A 22 6.31 -0.88 -15.34
CA ASP A 22 6.65 -0.45 -16.70
C ASP A 22 8.16 -0.59 -16.88
N PRO A 23 8.64 -1.43 -17.82
CA PRO A 23 10.07 -1.65 -18.04
C PRO A 23 10.82 -0.40 -18.51
N GLU A 24 10.12 0.62 -19.03
CA GLU A 24 10.72 1.88 -19.47
C GLU A 24 10.84 2.91 -18.33
N LYS A 25 10.23 2.65 -17.16
CA LYS A 25 10.37 3.51 -15.97
C LYS A 25 11.70 3.24 -15.25
N PRO A 26 12.25 4.24 -14.52
CA PRO A 26 13.48 4.07 -13.76
C PRO A 26 13.40 2.92 -12.74
N MET A 27 14.54 2.26 -12.55
CA MET A 27 14.76 1.29 -11.48
C MET A 27 15.81 1.83 -10.50
N LEU A 28 15.81 1.36 -9.26
CA LEU A 28 16.91 1.62 -8.32
C LEU A 28 18.08 0.68 -8.55
N GLY A 29 19.27 1.07 -8.09
CA GLY A 29 20.48 0.24 -8.20
C GLY A 29 21.35 0.63 -9.40
N PRO A 30 22.13 -0.30 -9.98
CA PRO A 30 21.98 -1.75 -9.86
C PRO A 30 22.52 -2.36 -8.56
N VAL A 31 21.99 -3.52 -8.16
CA VAL A 31 22.60 -4.41 -7.14
C VAL A 31 23.52 -5.41 -7.83
N ARG A 32 24.70 -5.66 -7.26
CA ARG A 32 25.63 -6.67 -7.80
C ARG A 32 25.13 -8.10 -7.57
N ASP A 33 25.61 -9.06 -8.37
CA ASP A 33 25.38 -10.49 -8.09
C ASP A 33 25.88 -10.85 -6.68
N GLY A 34 25.06 -11.59 -5.93
CA GLY A 34 25.30 -11.91 -4.52
C GLY A 34 25.15 -10.74 -3.54
N GLY A 35 24.73 -9.56 -4.00
CA GLY A 35 24.39 -8.41 -3.17
C GLY A 35 23.06 -8.58 -2.41
N HIS A 36 22.65 -7.52 -1.70
CA HIS A 36 21.48 -7.53 -0.83
C HIS A 36 20.48 -6.42 -1.18
N ILE A 37 19.19 -6.72 -1.11
CA ILE A 37 18.12 -5.73 -1.23
C ILE A 37 17.40 -5.67 0.11
N ILE A 38 17.25 -4.48 0.66
CA ILE A 38 16.46 -4.21 1.86
C ILE A 38 15.27 -3.35 1.43
N ALA A 39 14.08 -3.93 1.45
CA ALA A 39 12.86 -3.27 0.99
C ALA A 39 11.88 -3.09 2.15
N ASN A 40 11.40 -1.86 2.34
CA ASN A 40 10.23 -1.61 3.18
C ASN A 40 8.98 -1.70 2.32
N THR A 41 8.12 -2.68 2.56
CA THR A 41 6.91 -2.91 1.75
C THR A 41 5.71 -2.23 2.39
N ALA A 42 4.89 -1.57 1.58
CA ALA A 42 3.63 -1.02 2.06
C ALA A 42 2.60 -2.16 2.29
N PRO A 43 1.65 -2.00 3.23
CA PRO A 43 0.61 -3.00 3.47
C PRO A 43 -0.19 -3.32 2.20
N GLY A 44 -0.58 -4.58 2.04
CA GLY A 44 -1.38 -5.02 0.89
C GLY A 44 -2.90 -4.90 1.13
N CYS A 45 -3.66 -5.36 0.13
CA CYS A 45 -5.13 -5.48 0.18
C CYS A 45 -5.84 -4.12 0.31
N TRP A 46 -6.31 -3.76 1.50
CA TRP A 46 -7.26 -2.67 1.67
C TRP A 46 -6.70 -1.27 1.38
N GLY A 47 -5.43 -1.00 1.70
CA GLY A 47 -4.85 0.33 1.50
C GLY A 47 -4.94 0.81 0.03
N PRO A 48 -4.46 0.01 -0.94
CA PRO A 48 -4.64 0.28 -2.36
C PRO A 48 -6.10 0.32 -2.82
N MET A 49 -6.98 -0.47 -2.20
CA MET A 49 -8.41 -0.48 -2.53
C MET A 49 -9.08 0.86 -2.19
N ILE A 50 -8.77 1.44 -1.02
CA ILE A 50 -9.38 2.69 -0.55
C ILE A 50 -8.66 3.95 -1.05
N THR A 51 -7.54 3.81 -1.77
CA THR A 51 -6.73 4.93 -2.28
C THR A 51 -6.95 5.09 -3.79
N PRO A 52 -7.71 6.11 -4.23
CA PRO A 52 -8.05 6.29 -5.64
C PRO A 52 -6.85 6.51 -6.57
N GLU A 53 -5.79 7.16 -6.08
CA GLU A 53 -4.58 7.46 -6.86
C GLU A 53 -3.87 6.20 -7.39
N LEU A 54 -4.05 5.07 -6.70
CA LEU A 54 -3.40 3.82 -7.04
C LEU A 54 -4.13 3.06 -8.15
N ARG A 55 -3.36 2.73 -9.18
CA ARG A 55 -3.78 2.11 -10.45
C ARG A 55 -3.62 0.60 -10.45
N GLY A 56 -3.25 0.02 -9.31
CA GLY A 56 -3.10 -1.40 -9.08
C GLY A 56 -3.75 -1.81 -7.77
N GLY A 57 -4.04 -3.11 -7.61
CA GLY A 57 -4.50 -3.67 -6.35
C GLY A 57 -3.42 -3.69 -5.24
N HIS A 58 -2.18 -3.30 -5.58
CA HIS A 58 -1.05 -3.19 -4.65
C HIS A 58 -0.19 -1.99 -5.03
N GLU A 59 0.29 -1.27 -4.01
CA GLU A 59 1.42 -0.36 -4.13
C GLU A 59 2.69 -1.14 -3.81
N VAL A 60 3.46 -1.47 -4.85
CA VAL A 60 4.70 -2.24 -4.71
C VAL A 60 5.90 -1.31 -4.82
N THR A 61 6.99 -1.68 -4.17
CA THR A 61 8.27 -0.97 -4.29
C THR A 61 8.69 -0.83 -5.75
N ILE A 62 9.41 0.24 -6.10
CA ILE A 62 9.97 0.36 -7.45
C ILE A 62 10.98 -0.77 -7.71
N PRO A 63 11.12 -1.22 -8.98
CA PRO A 63 12.04 -2.29 -9.31
C PRO A 63 13.50 -1.95 -8.98
N VAL A 64 14.30 -2.98 -8.74
CA VAL A 64 15.75 -2.86 -8.55
C VAL A 64 16.45 -3.53 -9.73
N ALA A 65 17.31 -2.78 -10.41
CA ALA A 65 18.16 -3.30 -11.47
C ALA A 65 19.21 -4.25 -10.89
N VAL A 66 19.57 -5.29 -11.65
CA VAL A 66 20.64 -6.24 -11.28
C VAL A 66 21.79 -6.05 -12.26
N GLU A 67 23.01 -5.88 -11.73
CA GLU A 67 24.21 -5.67 -12.51
C GLU A 67 24.43 -6.80 -13.52
N GLY A 68 24.60 -6.44 -14.79
CA GLY A 68 24.88 -7.40 -15.87
C GLY A 68 23.73 -8.31 -16.27
N ALA A 69 22.52 -8.11 -15.73
CA ALA A 69 21.34 -8.91 -16.11
C ALA A 69 20.79 -8.49 -17.49
N GLU A 70 20.58 -9.45 -18.38
CA GLU A 70 20.03 -9.24 -19.72
C GLU A 70 18.68 -9.95 -19.93
N VAL A 71 17.95 -9.57 -21.00
CA VAL A 71 16.70 -10.23 -21.37
C VAL A 71 16.96 -11.69 -21.73
N GLY A 72 16.32 -12.60 -20.99
CA GLY A 72 16.50 -14.05 -21.15
C GLY A 72 17.25 -14.69 -19.98
N ASP A 73 17.91 -13.89 -19.14
CA ASP A 73 18.52 -14.36 -17.92
C ASP A 73 17.48 -14.70 -16.83
N ALA A 74 17.94 -15.44 -15.83
CA ALA A 74 17.16 -15.75 -14.64
C ALA A 74 17.75 -15.04 -13.41
N ILE A 75 16.88 -14.38 -12.63
CA ILE A 75 17.24 -13.79 -11.35
C ILE A 75 16.83 -14.75 -10.22
N ALA A 76 17.79 -15.15 -9.38
CA ALA A 76 17.54 -15.96 -8.20
C ALA A 76 17.46 -15.09 -6.95
N ILE A 77 16.28 -14.96 -6.35
CA ILE A 77 16.06 -14.20 -5.12
C ILE A 77 15.96 -15.16 -3.94
N ARG A 78 16.81 -14.95 -2.93
CA ARG A 78 16.71 -15.66 -1.64
C ARG A 78 16.26 -14.70 -0.55
N ILE A 79 15.07 -14.92 -0.01
CA ILE A 79 14.60 -14.21 1.17
C ILE A 79 15.47 -14.61 2.38
N LYS A 80 16.16 -13.63 2.96
CA LYS A 80 17.05 -13.82 4.11
C LYS A 80 16.33 -13.65 5.44
N ASP A 81 15.49 -12.62 5.52
CA ASP A 81 14.71 -12.26 6.70
C ASP A 81 13.40 -11.58 6.25
N ILE A 82 12.37 -11.69 7.09
CA ILE A 82 11.14 -10.91 6.99
C ILE A 82 10.79 -10.46 8.40
N SER A 83 10.66 -9.16 8.59
CA SER A 83 10.26 -8.55 9.86
C SER A 83 8.92 -7.84 9.69
N VAL A 84 7.89 -8.27 10.43
CA VAL A 84 6.57 -7.61 10.45
C VAL A 84 6.63 -6.39 11.35
N THR A 85 6.46 -5.20 10.77
CA THR A 85 6.59 -3.92 11.48
C THR A 85 5.26 -3.42 12.04
N SER A 86 4.14 -3.72 11.39
CA SER A 86 2.81 -3.27 11.83
C SER A 86 2.43 -3.84 13.20
N VAL A 87 1.75 -3.01 13.99
CA VAL A 87 1.26 -3.34 15.34
C VAL A 87 -0.21 -3.77 15.30
N ALA A 88 -0.97 -3.24 14.34
CA ALA A 88 -2.37 -3.57 14.13
C ALA A 88 -2.71 -3.60 12.64
N THR A 89 -3.83 -4.23 12.32
CA THR A 89 -4.42 -4.21 10.98
C THR A 89 -5.95 -4.28 11.06
N SER A 90 -6.62 -3.86 9.99
CA SER A 90 -8.07 -4.03 9.81
C SER A 90 -8.33 -4.79 8.53
N SER A 91 -9.35 -5.65 8.57
CA SER A 91 -9.80 -6.40 7.40
C SER A 91 -11.26 -6.83 7.57
N GLY A 92 -11.82 -7.48 6.55
CA GLY A 92 -13.23 -7.80 6.50
C GLY A 92 -13.69 -8.22 5.11
N ASN A 93 -15.01 -8.31 4.95
CA ASN A 93 -15.66 -8.41 3.66
C ASN A 93 -16.12 -7.02 3.19
N ASP A 94 -15.95 -6.77 1.91
CA ASP A 94 -16.27 -5.53 1.23
C ASP A 94 -17.58 -5.59 0.45
N TYR A 95 -18.10 -4.40 0.16
CA TYR A 95 -19.00 -4.15 -0.97
C TYR A 95 -18.48 -2.94 -1.75
N TRP A 96 -18.89 -2.86 -3.03
CA TRP A 96 -18.49 -1.78 -3.92
C TRP A 96 -19.46 -0.61 -3.85
N VAL A 97 -18.93 0.60 -3.92
CA VAL A 97 -19.72 1.83 -3.95
C VAL A 97 -19.90 2.26 -5.39
N ASP A 98 -21.10 2.01 -5.93
CA ASP A 98 -21.46 2.36 -7.29
C ASP A 98 -21.17 3.84 -7.60
N GLY A 99 -20.59 4.08 -8.79
CA GLY A 99 -20.26 5.42 -9.28
C GLY A 99 -18.85 5.93 -8.93
N LEU A 100 -18.12 5.25 -8.04
CA LEU A 100 -16.74 5.62 -7.66
C LEU A 100 -15.65 4.87 -8.43
N TYR A 101 -16.02 4.17 -9.50
CA TYR A 101 -15.09 3.41 -10.35
C TYR A 101 -15.64 3.25 -11.77
N MET A 102 -14.73 3.01 -12.73
CA MET A 102 -15.06 2.70 -14.12
C MET A 102 -14.56 1.30 -14.49
N GLY A 103 -15.47 0.33 -14.54
CA GLY A 103 -15.14 -1.07 -14.84
C GLY A 103 -14.65 -1.79 -13.58
N ASP A 104 -13.34 -1.93 -13.41
CA ASP A 104 -12.74 -2.65 -12.28
C ASP A 104 -12.38 -1.70 -11.12
N PRO A 105 -13.04 -1.81 -9.94
CA PRO A 105 -12.81 -0.92 -8.81
C PRO A 105 -11.41 -1.03 -8.20
N TYR A 106 -10.67 -2.13 -8.45
CA TYR A 106 -9.32 -2.30 -7.91
C TYR A 106 -8.29 -1.42 -8.61
N VAL A 107 -8.52 -1.01 -9.86
CA VAL A 107 -7.52 -0.32 -10.70
C VAL A 107 -8.01 0.95 -11.36
N ALA A 108 -9.33 1.16 -11.43
CA ALA A 108 -9.96 2.25 -12.15
C ALA A 108 -10.94 3.02 -11.25
N LYS A 109 -10.42 3.64 -10.18
CA LYS A 109 -11.19 4.51 -9.30
C LYS A 109 -11.55 5.80 -10.02
N TYR A 110 -12.71 6.37 -9.75
CA TYR A 110 -13.24 7.45 -10.57
C TYR A 110 -14.03 8.48 -9.75
N ASP A 111 -13.81 9.75 -10.02
CA ASP A 111 -14.61 10.86 -9.50
C ASP A 111 -15.63 11.31 -10.57
N PRO A 112 -16.93 11.02 -10.38
CA PRO A 112 -17.95 11.36 -11.37
C PRO A 112 -18.29 12.85 -11.43
N ASP A 113 -17.92 13.65 -10.43
CA ASP A 113 -18.19 15.09 -10.46
C ASP A 113 -17.21 15.84 -11.38
N ASN A 114 -15.97 15.33 -11.46
CA ASN A 114 -14.88 15.95 -12.23
C ASN A 114 -14.52 15.18 -13.50
N ASP A 115 -15.15 14.03 -13.75
CA ASP A 115 -14.80 13.12 -14.85
C ASP A 115 -13.32 12.71 -14.82
N GLU A 116 -12.84 12.34 -13.63
CA GLU A 116 -11.41 12.10 -13.37
C GLU A 116 -11.14 10.65 -12.96
N LEU A 117 -10.22 9.98 -13.66
CA LEU A 117 -9.76 8.63 -13.34
C LEU A 117 -8.53 8.69 -12.42
N ASN A 118 -8.54 7.86 -11.38
CA ASN A 118 -7.53 7.75 -10.33
C ASN A 118 -7.13 9.10 -9.71
N PRO A 119 -8.12 9.88 -9.20
CA PRO A 119 -7.90 11.24 -8.69
C PRO A 119 -7.12 11.26 -7.37
N GLU A 120 -6.52 12.42 -7.05
CA GLU A 120 -5.87 12.66 -5.76
C GLU A 120 -6.84 12.62 -4.57
N SER A 121 -6.35 12.16 -3.42
CA SER A 121 -7.14 11.91 -2.22
C SER A 121 -6.39 12.26 -0.93
N TYR A 122 -7.14 12.48 0.14
CA TYR A 122 -6.60 12.70 1.47
C TYR A 122 -7.48 12.07 2.54
N VAL A 123 -6.94 11.93 3.75
CA VAL A 123 -7.68 11.44 4.92
C VAL A 123 -8.16 12.61 5.77
N GLU A 124 -9.45 12.62 6.09
CA GLU A 124 -10.08 13.53 7.04
C GLU A 124 -10.93 12.74 8.06
N GLY A 125 -10.56 12.82 9.33
CA GLY A 125 -11.25 12.10 10.40
C GLY A 125 -10.98 10.58 10.37
N ILE A 126 -11.96 9.81 10.82
CA ILE A 126 -11.94 8.34 10.88
C ILE A 126 -13.26 7.78 10.34
N GLY A 127 -13.30 6.49 10.04
CA GLY A 127 -14.46 5.80 9.48
C GLY A 127 -14.42 5.66 7.96
N GLU A 128 -15.45 5.02 7.40
CA GLU A 128 -15.46 4.59 5.99
C GLU A 128 -15.47 5.74 4.96
N ASP A 129 -15.88 6.92 5.38
CA ASP A 129 -15.92 8.13 4.56
C ASP A 129 -14.70 9.03 4.77
N ALA A 130 -13.69 8.56 5.52
CA ALA A 130 -12.53 9.38 5.87
C ALA A 130 -11.60 9.65 4.69
N VAL A 131 -11.52 8.73 3.71
CA VAL A 131 -10.78 9.00 2.47
C VAL A 131 -11.65 9.81 1.53
N ARG A 132 -11.17 11.00 1.16
CA ARG A 132 -11.92 12.00 0.40
C ARG A 132 -11.13 12.46 -0.82
N PHE A 133 -11.85 12.79 -1.89
CA PHE A 133 -11.24 13.38 -3.08
C PHE A 133 -10.72 14.77 -2.73
N LYS A 134 -9.51 15.08 -3.19
CA LYS A 134 -8.90 16.39 -2.95
C LYS A 134 -9.63 17.53 -3.65
N SER A 135 -10.25 17.23 -4.80
CA SER A 135 -11.01 18.17 -5.64
C SER A 135 -12.35 18.60 -5.01
N THR A 136 -13.13 17.66 -4.48
CA THR A 136 -14.52 17.90 -4.02
C THR A 136 -14.71 17.76 -2.51
N GLY A 137 -13.81 17.08 -1.82
CA GLY A 137 -13.98 16.69 -0.41
C GLY A 137 -15.04 15.62 -0.18
N LYS A 138 -15.63 15.04 -1.23
CA LYS A 138 -16.58 13.92 -1.11
C LYS A 138 -15.83 12.61 -0.79
N PRO A 139 -16.50 11.63 -0.15
CA PRO A 139 -15.93 10.30 0.06
C PRO A 139 -15.47 9.68 -1.26
N ALA A 140 -14.28 9.10 -1.25
CA ALA A 140 -13.57 8.68 -2.44
C ALA A 140 -13.32 7.18 -2.54
N SER A 141 -13.44 6.46 -1.43
CA SER A 141 -13.19 5.02 -1.42
C SER A 141 -14.30 4.28 -2.18
N PRO A 142 -13.98 3.49 -3.22
CA PRO A 142 -14.95 2.64 -3.89
C PRO A 142 -15.26 1.36 -3.11
N PHE A 143 -14.59 1.12 -1.99
CA PHE A 143 -14.82 -0.03 -1.13
C PHE A 143 -15.23 0.41 0.28
N LYS A 144 -16.18 -0.33 0.86
CA LYS A 144 -16.63 -0.17 2.24
C LYS A 144 -16.83 -1.55 2.87
N PHE A 145 -16.88 -1.62 4.20
CA PHE A 145 -17.07 -2.91 4.87
C PHE A 145 -18.54 -3.30 4.90
N THR A 146 -18.84 -4.51 4.46
CA THR A 146 -20.09 -5.18 4.85
C THR A 146 -19.97 -5.63 6.31
N ASN A 147 -18.84 -6.25 6.65
CA ASN A 147 -18.45 -6.62 8.01
C ASN A 147 -16.93 -6.57 8.08
N GLY A 148 -16.40 -6.01 9.15
CA GLY A 148 -14.97 -5.78 9.31
C GLY A 148 -14.56 -5.73 10.77
N TYR A 149 -13.27 -5.91 11.00
CA TYR A 149 -12.67 -5.99 12.31
C TYR A 149 -11.30 -5.31 12.32
N THR A 150 -10.85 -4.94 13.51
CA THR A 150 -9.50 -4.45 13.77
C THR A 150 -8.82 -5.40 14.74
N ILE A 151 -7.60 -5.85 14.44
CA ILE A 151 -6.79 -6.72 15.30
C ILE A 151 -5.50 -6.00 15.66
N ALA A 152 -5.13 -6.04 16.94
CA ALA A 152 -3.79 -5.69 17.39
C ALA A 152 -3.01 -6.95 17.80
N PHE A 153 -1.70 -6.88 17.65
CA PHE A 153 -0.78 -7.98 17.98
C PHE A 153 0.09 -7.64 19.19
N ASP A 154 0.47 -8.65 19.96
CA ASP A 154 1.49 -8.49 20.99
C ASP A 154 2.87 -8.18 20.37
N ASN A 155 3.83 -7.75 21.21
CA ASN A 155 5.16 -7.37 20.75
C ASN A 155 5.90 -8.52 20.04
N ASN A 156 5.64 -9.77 20.42
CA ASN A 156 6.26 -10.95 19.82
C ASN A 156 5.48 -11.47 18.59
N ARG A 157 4.36 -10.83 18.23
CA ARG A 157 3.45 -11.24 17.13
C ARG A 157 2.99 -12.71 17.24
N SER A 158 2.85 -13.18 18.47
CA SER A 158 2.41 -14.53 18.83
C SER A 158 0.92 -14.61 19.16
N LEU A 159 0.29 -13.48 19.47
CA LEU A 159 -1.13 -13.35 19.81
C LEU A 159 -1.73 -12.13 19.11
N GLY A 160 -2.88 -12.32 18.46
CA GLY A 160 -3.72 -11.25 17.94
C GLY A 160 -5.03 -11.17 18.71
N ILE A 161 -5.50 -9.96 19.01
CA ILE A 161 -6.77 -9.71 19.70
C ILE A 161 -7.64 -8.79 18.84
N THR A 162 -8.87 -9.21 18.55
CA THR A 162 -9.89 -8.35 17.94
C THR A 162 -10.29 -7.26 18.92
N LEU A 163 -10.28 -6.03 18.44
CA LEU A 163 -10.51 -4.83 19.23
C LEU A 163 -11.98 -4.42 19.21
N ASP A 164 -12.42 -3.89 20.35
CA ASP A 164 -13.69 -3.18 20.41
C ASP A 164 -13.63 -1.82 19.70
N LYS A 165 -14.79 -1.16 19.62
CA LYS A 165 -14.93 0.17 19.01
C LYS A 165 -13.93 1.19 19.56
N GLY A 166 -13.82 1.31 20.88
CA GLY A 166 -13.02 2.37 21.50
C GLY A 166 -11.52 2.19 21.22
N ALA A 167 -11.04 0.95 21.24
CA ALA A 167 -9.67 0.63 20.88
C ALA A 167 -9.41 0.79 19.37
N ALA A 168 -10.34 0.39 18.51
CA ALA A 168 -10.23 0.57 17.06
C ALA A 168 -10.18 2.07 16.66
N GLU A 169 -11.08 2.90 17.21
CA GLU A 169 -11.11 4.35 16.96
C GLU A 169 -9.83 5.03 17.46
N LYS A 170 -9.29 4.60 18.61
CA LYS A 170 -8.01 5.12 19.12
C LYS A 170 -6.86 4.83 18.15
N ILE A 171 -6.81 3.63 17.59
CA ILE A 171 -5.80 3.26 16.59
C ILE A 171 -5.99 4.06 15.29
N ALA A 172 -7.23 4.27 14.86
CA ALA A 172 -7.55 4.99 13.62
C ALA A 172 -7.02 6.43 13.61
N HIS A 173 -7.02 7.11 14.76
CA HIS A 173 -6.43 8.45 14.88
C HIS A 173 -4.90 8.50 14.65
N ASP A 174 -4.21 7.36 14.74
CA ASP A 174 -2.77 7.24 14.46
C ASP A 174 -2.49 6.05 13.52
N ALA A 175 -3.37 5.88 12.53
CA ALA A 175 -3.40 4.73 11.63
C ALA A 175 -2.06 4.47 10.91
N LYS A 176 -1.30 5.54 10.60
CA LYS A 176 0.01 5.43 9.95
C LYS A 176 1.06 4.81 10.86
N TYR A 177 1.10 5.21 12.13
CA TYR A 177 2.01 4.63 13.11
C TYR A 177 1.69 3.16 13.35
N TYR A 178 0.43 2.83 13.62
CA TYR A 178 0.03 1.45 13.94
C TYR A 178 0.17 0.48 12.77
N ALA A 179 -0.05 0.94 11.53
CA ALA A 179 0.21 0.14 10.33
C ALA A 179 1.70 0.11 9.93
N ALA A 180 2.55 0.89 10.62
CA ALA A 180 3.95 1.11 10.25
C ALA A 180 4.11 1.51 8.78
N MET A 181 3.27 2.46 8.32
CA MET A 181 3.25 2.90 6.93
C MET A 181 4.62 3.41 6.49
N PRO A 182 5.17 2.92 5.35
CA PRO A 182 6.37 3.49 4.78
C PRO A 182 6.21 4.98 4.48
N GLN A 183 7.27 5.75 4.68
CA GLN A 183 7.22 7.21 4.55
C GLN A 183 6.78 7.69 3.17
N ASN A 184 7.21 6.99 2.11
CA ASN A 184 6.95 7.37 0.73
C ASN A 184 5.77 6.59 0.10
N ALA A 185 5.07 5.75 0.88
CA ALA A 185 3.85 5.10 0.41
C ALA A 185 2.72 6.15 0.34
N ILE A 186 2.04 6.21 -0.79
CA ILE A 186 0.91 7.13 -1.00
C ILE A 186 -0.41 6.54 -0.52
N GLN A 187 -0.48 5.22 -0.34
CA GLN A 187 -1.72 4.58 0.11
C GLN A 187 -2.16 5.04 1.51
N HIS A 188 -3.47 5.09 1.71
CA HIS A 188 -4.08 5.31 3.01
C HIS A 188 -4.16 4.01 3.80
N SER A 189 -3.92 4.07 5.10
CA SER A 189 -4.03 2.91 5.98
C SER A 189 -5.49 2.56 6.25
N ILE A 190 -5.86 1.29 6.07
CA ILE A 190 -7.22 0.80 6.36
C ILE A 190 -7.61 0.91 7.84
N LEU A 191 -6.64 1.00 8.74
CA LEU A 191 -6.90 1.26 10.16
C LEU A 191 -7.71 2.55 10.37
N THR A 192 -7.65 3.50 9.43
CA THR A 192 -8.44 4.74 9.44
C THR A 192 -9.94 4.46 9.49
N PHE A 193 -10.41 3.37 8.89
CA PHE A 193 -11.84 3.04 8.85
C PHE A 193 -12.38 2.51 10.19
N ALA A 194 -11.49 2.14 11.12
CA ALA A 194 -11.82 1.69 12.47
C ALA A 194 -12.92 0.60 12.55
N PRO A 195 -12.95 -0.45 11.70
CA PRO A 195 -14.05 -1.42 11.73
C PRO A 195 -14.04 -2.27 13.01
N HIS A 196 -15.23 -2.54 13.55
CA HIS A 196 -15.45 -3.18 14.86
C HIS A 196 -16.77 -3.96 14.91
N HIS A 197 -17.09 -4.69 13.83
CA HIS A 197 -18.36 -5.41 13.70
C HIS A 197 -18.37 -6.80 14.38
N LEU A 198 -17.19 -7.30 14.77
CA LEU A 198 -16.99 -8.59 15.45
C LEU A 198 -16.74 -8.42 16.94
#